data_AF-A0A0C9WB15-F1
#
_entry.id   AF-A0A0C9WB15-F1
#
_cell.length_a   1.000
_cell.length_b   1.000
_cell.length_c   1.000
_cell.angle_alpha   90.00
_cell.angle_beta   90.00
_cell.angle_gamma   90.00
#
_symmetry.space_group_name_H-M   'P 1'
#
loop_
_entity.id
_entity.type
_entity.pdbx_description
1 polymer ?
#
loop_
_entity_poly.entity_id
_entity_poly.type
_entity_poly.pdbx_seq_one_letter_code
_entity_poly.pdbx_strand_id
1 'polypeptide(L)'
;MDSARSQILWFLPLLGAIGVLLNSYRKKRAHGLPYPPGPGFLHAVKGLATVDSSAPWLLFVEWRKRYGPLVYLDVAQPMLIIHSEIIARELLEKRASKYSSRPESPTFELYGWGFTTALLPYNDKWRQHRRFYQRGFRPDVAIQWRPFQLQKARTLLLNLLNSPEDHVEHFATFTASTIMAITYGYTTAPHDDPLLNIVNRAIAIFVKSTAILNVIIFSTFTFLESLPTWLPGLGFYREASVSRGLSRKMLDAPFDFVKKSMGDGTAQVSLVSEFLAQNDEGTGPLASEETIKEVAASGLSAGIETTSSHVMVFLMAIAMHPSVQEQAQAEIDSVIGTGRLPDFDDRPSLPYIEAVLRETLRWQQASPFGAPHTTTEDDVYDGVFIPKSMLTTPLSWSTYGTAIAHDESKYPDPHTFNPSRFLTPEGKLNDDDMHVDFGFGRRICPGRHVAEASLWAAIVSILAAFNVRKAKDEKGNDIEITPAMTPGQVVRPVPFPCRIIPRSAEKENLVRMDD
;
A
#
# COMPACT_ATOMS: atom_id res chain seq x y z
N MET A 1 37.41 29.21 -32.54
CA MET A 1 36.36 29.67 -31.59
C MET A 1 35.48 28.52 -31.06
N ASP A 2 35.69 27.28 -31.50
CA ASP A 2 34.86 26.12 -31.10
C ASP A 2 35.41 25.27 -29.93
N SER A 3 36.69 25.37 -29.56
CA SER A 3 37.20 24.57 -28.41
C SER A 3 36.89 25.20 -27.04
N ALA A 4 36.65 26.52 -26.99
CA ALA A 4 36.33 27.21 -25.74
C ALA A 4 34.86 27.01 -25.31
N ARG A 5 33.94 26.80 -26.26
CA ARG A 5 32.52 26.54 -25.99
C ARG A 5 32.26 25.14 -25.44
N SER A 6 33.06 24.13 -25.82
CA SER A 6 32.90 22.77 -25.28
C SER A 6 33.38 22.67 -23.83
N GLN A 7 34.39 23.45 -23.43
CA GLN A 7 34.92 23.43 -22.05
C GLN A 7 33.95 24.06 -21.03
N ILE A 8 33.19 25.10 -21.41
CA ILE A 8 32.22 25.76 -20.51
C ILE A 8 31.07 24.83 -20.11
N LEU A 9 30.66 23.91 -21.00
CA LEU A 9 29.61 22.93 -20.72
C LEU A 9 30.01 21.90 -19.65
N TRP A 10 31.31 21.61 -19.50
CA TRP A 10 31.83 20.73 -18.43
C TRP A 10 31.89 21.40 -17.06
N PHE A 11 31.94 22.73 -16.99
CA PHE A 11 31.97 23.47 -15.71
C PHE A 11 30.59 23.72 -15.12
N LEU A 12 29.52 23.67 -15.93
CA LEU A 12 28.14 23.82 -15.45
C LEU A 12 27.73 22.79 -14.38
N PRO A 13 27.98 21.48 -14.53
CA PRO A 13 27.70 20.51 -13.46
C PRO A 13 28.58 20.73 -12.22
N LEU A 14 29.81 21.22 -12.39
CA LEU A 14 30.73 21.51 -11.27
C LEU A 14 30.28 22.75 -10.48
N LEU A 15 29.83 23.80 -11.16
CA LEU A 15 29.24 25.00 -10.56
C LEU A 15 27.88 24.69 -9.91
N GLY A 16 27.09 23.80 -10.51
CA GLY A 16 25.86 23.25 -9.90
C GLY A 16 26.16 22.49 -8.62
N ALA A 17 27.16 21.61 -8.61
CA ALA A 17 27.60 20.87 -7.42
C ALA A 17 28.13 21.80 -6.32
N ILE A 18 28.92 22.82 -6.67
CA ILE A 18 29.41 23.84 -5.73
C ILE A 18 28.24 24.67 -5.19
N GLY A 19 27.25 25.03 -6.02
CA GLY A 19 26.04 25.72 -5.60
C GLY A 19 25.21 24.93 -4.60
N VAL A 20 25.03 23.62 -4.83
CA VAL A 20 24.35 22.70 -3.89
C VAL A 20 25.13 22.57 -2.58
N LEU A 21 26.45 22.41 -2.65
CA LEU A 21 27.31 22.33 -1.46
C LEU A 21 27.29 23.62 -0.64
N LEU A 22 27.40 24.79 -1.27
CA LEU A 22 27.34 26.09 -0.58
C LEU A 22 25.94 26.38 -0.01
N ASN A 23 24.87 25.99 -0.69
CA ASN A 23 23.50 26.12 -0.19
C ASN A 23 23.26 25.20 1.02
N SER A 24 23.70 23.94 0.95
CA SER A 24 23.64 23.00 2.08
C SER A 24 24.47 23.47 3.27
N TYR A 25 25.64 24.08 3.03
CA TYR A 25 26.51 24.62 4.07
C TYR A 25 25.95 25.89 4.71
N ARG A 26 25.29 26.77 3.93
CA ARG A 26 24.62 27.97 4.47
C ARG A 26 23.37 27.61 5.29
N LYS A 27 22.60 26.61 4.85
CA LYS A 27 21.44 26.11 5.60
C LYS A 27 21.83 25.44 6.92
N LYS A 28 22.96 24.72 6.96
CA LYS A 28 23.54 24.13 8.20
C LYS A 28 23.78 25.11 9.36
N ARG A 29 23.81 26.42 9.11
CA ARG A 29 24.05 27.44 10.15
C ARG A 29 22.86 28.35 10.43
N ALA A 30 21.72 28.18 9.76
CA ALA A 30 20.66 29.18 9.80
C ALA A 30 20.04 29.38 11.20
N HIS A 31 20.02 28.37 12.09
CA HIS A 31 19.25 28.44 13.35
C HIS A 31 20.02 27.99 14.62
N GLY A 32 21.36 27.89 14.57
CA GLY A 32 22.17 27.54 15.74
C GLY A 32 22.03 26.10 16.27
N LEU A 33 21.12 25.30 15.70
CA LEU A 33 20.92 23.87 16.00
C LEU A 33 21.43 22.98 14.86
N PRO A 34 21.95 21.77 15.17
CA PRO A 34 22.38 20.82 14.14
C PRO A 34 21.18 20.19 13.41
N TYR A 35 21.40 19.73 12.18
CA TYR A 35 20.47 18.81 11.51
C TYR A 35 20.49 17.42 12.19
N PRO A 36 19.45 16.59 11.98
CA PRO A 36 19.50 15.20 12.43
C PRO A 36 20.73 14.46 11.87
N PRO A 37 21.20 13.40 12.55
CA PRO A 37 22.38 12.66 12.12
C PRO A 37 22.13 11.94 10.80
N GLY A 38 23.18 11.73 9.99
CA GLY A 38 23.05 11.00 8.75
C GLY A 38 24.28 11.04 7.84
N PRO A 39 24.25 10.36 6.68
CA PRO A 39 25.38 10.30 5.78
C PRO A 39 25.72 11.67 5.20
N GLY A 40 27.02 11.99 5.14
CA GLY A 40 27.51 13.12 4.35
C GLY A 40 27.22 12.93 2.86
N PHE A 41 27.14 14.04 2.11
CA PHE A 41 26.73 14.06 0.69
C PHE A 41 27.37 12.96 -0.17
N LEU A 42 28.71 12.83 -0.14
CA LEU A 42 29.42 11.81 -0.93
C LEU A 42 29.07 10.37 -0.54
N HIS A 43 28.85 10.10 0.75
CA HIS A 43 28.45 8.78 1.23
C HIS A 43 27.01 8.48 0.81
N ALA A 44 26.11 9.46 0.88
CA ALA A 44 24.73 9.33 0.44
C ALA A 44 24.64 9.07 -1.08
N VAL A 45 25.36 9.86 -1.90
CA VAL A 45 25.42 9.66 -3.35
C VAL A 45 25.97 8.29 -3.71
N LYS A 46 27.09 7.88 -3.09
CA LYS A 46 27.67 6.55 -3.32
C LYS A 46 26.67 5.45 -2.96
N GLY A 47 26.07 5.52 -1.77
CA GLY A 47 25.08 4.56 -1.30
C GLY A 47 23.89 4.43 -2.26
N LEU A 48 23.28 5.56 -2.63
CA LEU A 48 22.15 5.59 -3.58
C LEU A 48 22.52 5.14 -4.99
N ALA A 49 23.76 5.34 -5.44
CA ALA A 49 24.22 4.89 -6.75
C ALA A 49 24.53 3.39 -6.80
N THR A 50 24.92 2.78 -5.66
CA THR A 50 25.27 1.36 -5.57
C THR A 50 24.16 0.49 -4.99
N VAL A 51 23.08 1.09 -4.49
CA VAL A 51 21.99 0.35 -3.87
C VAL A 51 21.29 -0.54 -4.90
N ASP A 52 21.00 -1.77 -4.49
CA ASP A 52 20.10 -2.62 -5.26
C ASP A 52 18.72 -1.96 -5.32
N SER A 53 18.30 -1.57 -6.51
CA SER A 53 17.00 -0.94 -6.74
C SER A 53 15.83 -1.88 -6.42
N SER A 54 16.08 -3.19 -6.35
CA SER A 54 15.11 -4.18 -5.91
C SER A 54 14.97 -4.27 -4.38
N ALA A 55 15.98 -3.81 -3.63
CA ALA A 55 16.01 -3.86 -2.18
C ALA A 55 16.57 -2.56 -1.53
N PRO A 56 16.05 -1.36 -1.85
CA PRO A 56 16.60 -0.10 -1.38
C PRO A 56 16.52 0.09 0.15
N TRP A 57 15.62 -0.64 0.82
CA TRP A 57 15.48 -0.62 2.28
C TRP A 57 16.74 -1.09 3.02
N LEU A 58 17.57 -1.95 2.40
CA LEU A 58 18.79 -2.46 3.01
C LEU A 58 19.79 -1.34 3.33
N LEU A 59 19.91 -0.37 2.43
CA LEU A 59 20.74 0.81 2.63
C LEU A 59 20.25 1.64 3.83
N PHE A 60 18.94 1.83 3.96
CA PHE A 60 18.38 2.60 5.06
C PHE A 60 18.57 1.91 6.40
N VAL A 61 18.54 0.57 6.44
CA VAL A 61 18.92 -0.16 7.66
C VAL A 61 20.37 0.02 8.02
N GLU A 62 21.28 -0.04 7.05
CA GLU A 62 22.69 0.24 7.31
C GLU A 62 22.86 1.63 7.93
N TRP A 63 22.13 2.62 7.39
CA TRP A 63 22.12 3.97 7.93
C TRP A 63 21.49 4.06 9.32
N ARG A 64 20.40 3.34 9.61
CA ARG A 64 19.85 3.26 10.97
C ARG A 64 20.90 2.78 11.96
N LYS A 65 21.58 1.68 11.65
CA LYS A 65 22.62 1.09 12.53
C LYS A 65 23.75 2.09 12.82
N ARG A 66 24.06 2.95 11.85
CA ARG A 66 25.16 3.91 11.95
C ARG A 66 24.78 5.26 12.56
N TYR A 67 23.59 5.77 12.27
CA TYR A 67 23.18 7.14 12.60
C TYR A 67 22.02 7.21 13.60
N GLY A 68 21.41 6.07 13.93
CA GLY A 68 20.33 5.97 14.90
C GLY A 68 18.93 5.96 14.27
N PRO A 69 17.87 6.16 15.09
CA PRO A 69 16.47 5.96 14.69
C PRO A 69 15.89 7.08 13.80
N LEU A 70 16.62 8.19 13.64
CA LEU A 70 16.21 9.34 12.84
C LEU A 70 17.38 9.76 11.93
N VAL A 71 17.26 9.48 10.63
CA VAL A 71 18.36 9.67 9.66
C VAL A 71 18.04 10.80 8.69
N TYR A 72 18.95 11.76 8.58
CA TYR A 72 18.91 12.86 7.61
C TYR A 72 19.77 12.57 6.38
N LEU A 73 19.27 12.83 5.19
CA LEU A 73 20.12 12.93 3.99
C LEU A 73 19.69 14.08 3.09
N ASP A 74 20.65 14.62 2.33
CA ASP A 74 20.41 15.69 1.37
C ASP A 74 21.19 15.39 0.09
N VAL A 75 20.49 14.83 -0.90
CA VAL A 75 21.00 14.56 -2.26
C VAL A 75 19.97 15.13 -3.22
N ALA A 76 20.05 16.44 -3.45
CA ALA A 76 19.08 17.29 -4.17
C ALA A 76 17.81 17.64 -3.37
N GLN A 77 17.19 16.68 -2.69
CA GLN A 77 16.04 16.90 -1.83
C GLN A 77 16.34 16.44 -0.39
N PRO A 78 16.18 17.32 0.62
CA PRO A 78 16.32 16.92 2.03
C PRO A 78 15.28 15.87 2.42
N MET A 79 15.73 14.75 2.97
CA MET A 79 14.90 13.62 3.40
C MET A 79 15.20 13.23 4.85
N LEU A 80 14.12 12.92 5.58
CA LEU A 80 14.13 12.43 6.95
C LEU A 80 13.56 11.03 6.93
N ILE A 81 14.38 10.08 7.34
CA ILE A 81 14.01 8.68 7.42
C ILE A 81 13.76 8.34 8.90
N ILE A 82 12.55 7.87 9.21
CA ILE A 82 12.11 7.56 10.57
C ILE A 82 12.08 6.04 10.76
N HIS A 83 12.89 5.53 11.69
CA HIS A 83 13.04 4.10 12.01
C HIS A 83 12.54 3.74 13.43
N SER A 84 11.74 4.58 14.06
CA SER A 84 11.21 4.33 15.42
C SER A 84 9.73 4.65 15.46
N GLU A 85 8.93 3.74 16.01
CA GLU A 85 7.50 3.94 16.19
C GLU A 85 7.22 5.16 17.07
N ILE A 86 7.99 5.33 18.15
CA ILE A 86 7.86 6.46 19.07
C ILE A 86 8.08 7.78 18.31
N ILE A 87 9.16 7.88 17.54
CA ILE A 87 9.46 9.10 16.76
C ILE A 87 8.39 9.32 15.68
N ALA A 88 7.94 8.26 15.01
CA ALA A 88 6.87 8.35 14.02
C ALA A 88 5.58 8.88 14.63
N ARG A 89 5.19 8.41 15.82
CA ARG A 89 4.02 8.91 16.54
C ARG A 89 4.19 10.37 16.97
N GLU A 90 5.35 10.74 17.49
CA GLU A 90 5.65 12.13 17.88
C GLU A 90 5.52 13.09 16.68
N LEU A 91 6.16 12.77 15.55
CA LEU A 91 6.20 13.67 14.39
C LEU A 91 4.92 13.61 13.55
N LEU A 92 4.41 12.41 13.26
CA LEU A 92 3.31 12.21 12.30
C LEU A 92 1.92 12.24 12.95
N GLU A 93 1.79 11.95 14.25
CA GLU A 93 0.51 12.01 14.97
C GLU A 93 0.41 13.27 15.81
N LYS A 94 1.28 13.44 16.81
CA LYS A 94 1.19 14.57 17.75
C LYS A 94 1.47 15.91 17.07
N ARG A 95 2.38 15.94 16.08
CA ARG A 95 2.71 17.12 15.28
C ARG A 95 2.10 17.08 13.87
N ALA A 96 0.99 16.35 13.69
CA ALA A 96 0.39 16.12 12.37
C ALA A 96 0.09 17.40 11.57
N SER A 97 -0.17 18.55 12.21
CA SER A 97 -0.36 19.82 11.50
C SER A 97 0.83 20.21 10.62
N LYS A 98 2.05 19.88 11.04
CA LYS A 98 3.30 20.19 10.34
C LYS A 98 3.68 19.12 9.32
N TYR A 99 3.42 17.85 9.64
CA TYR A 99 3.93 16.70 8.90
C TYR A 99 2.89 16.03 7.98
N SER A 100 1.68 16.57 7.81
CA SER A 100 0.63 15.89 7.02
C SER A 100 0.62 16.21 5.53
N SER A 101 1.52 17.05 5.00
CA SER A 101 1.49 17.37 3.56
C SER A 101 2.18 16.30 2.71
N ARG A 102 2.10 16.46 1.40
CA ARG A 102 2.75 15.59 0.39
C ARG A 102 3.68 16.41 -0.49
N PRO A 103 4.79 15.83 -0.96
CA PRO A 103 5.59 16.48 -1.98
C PRO A 103 4.78 16.69 -3.25
N GLU A 104 4.86 17.88 -3.81
CA GLU A 104 4.34 18.14 -5.14
C GLU A 104 5.24 17.42 -6.14
N SER A 105 4.65 16.57 -6.97
CA SER A 105 5.35 15.85 -8.03
C SER A 105 4.64 16.14 -9.34
N PRO A 106 5.27 16.92 -10.23
CA PRO A 106 4.71 17.24 -11.54
C PRO A 106 4.40 15.99 -12.37
N THR A 107 5.12 14.88 -12.13
CA THR A 107 4.87 13.57 -12.75
C THR A 107 3.43 13.07 -12.56
N PHE A 108 2.83 13.27 -11.39
CA PHE A 108 1.47 12.75 -11.15
C PHE A 108 0.44 13.50 -12.00
N GLU A 109 0.56 14.82 -12.09
CA GLU A 109 -0.28 15.64 -12.97
C GLU A 109 -0.01 15.33 -14.45
N LEU A 110 1.26 15.10 -14.81
CA LEU A 110 1.66 14.71 -16.15
C LEU A 110 0.98 13.40 -16.60
N TYR A 111 0.82 12.43 -15.71
CA TYR A 111 0.21 11.14 -16.02
C TYR A 111 -1.30 11.08 -15.74
N GLY A 112 -1.92 12.15 -15.23
CA GLY A 112 -3.35 12.22 -14.94
C GLY A 112 -3.76 11.56 -13.62
N TRP A 113 -2.86 11.48 -12.65
CA TRP A 113 -3.04 10.87 -11.34
C TRP A 113 -3.04 11.87 -10.17
N GLY A 114 -3.05 13.17 -10.46
CA GLY A 114 -3.09 14.26 -9.47
C GLY A 114 -4.31 14.22 -8.53
N PHE A 115 -5.37 13.48 -8.90
CA PHE A 115 -6.55 13.30 -8.06
C PHE A 115 -6.35 12.32 -6.89
N THR A 116 -5.28 11.53 -6.90
CA THR A 116 -5.08 10.43 -5.94
C THR A 116 -4.96 10.96 -4.51
N THR A 117 -5.86 10.54 -3.62
CA THR A 117 -5.95 11.08 -2.25
C THR A 117 -4.65 10.89 -1.46
N ALA A 118 -3.94 9.79 -1.68
CA ALA A 118 -2.67 9.48 -1.04
C ALA A 118 -1.56 10.50 -1.38
N LEU A 119 -1.66 11.15 -2.55
CA LEU A 119 -0.65 12.06 -3.11
C LEU A 119 -1.03 13.54 -2.98
N LEU A 120 -2.30 13.86 -2.75
CA LEU A 120 -2.74 15.24 -2.56
C LEU A 120 -2.02 15.93 -1.38
N PRO A 121 -1.57 17.19 -1.53
CA PRO A 121 -1.02 17.96 -0.41
C PRO A 121 -2.08 18.22 0.66
N TYR A 122 -1.65 18.66 1.86
CA TYR A 122 -2.59 18.93 2.95
C TYR A 122 -3.38 20.23 2.71
N ASN A 123 -4.45 20.14 1.93
CA ASN A 123 -5.30 21.25 1.51
C ASN A 123 -6.80 20.91 1.62
N ASP A 124 -7.68 21.82 1.18
CA ASP A 124 -9.13 21.63 1.26
C ASP A 124 -9.63 20.49 0.38
N LYS A 125 -9.02 20.26 -0.78
CA LYS A 125 -9.35 19.11 -1.65
C LYS A 125 -9.09 17.80 -0.92
N TRP A 126 -7.91 17.63 -0.31
CA TRP A 126 -7.63 16.45 0.51
C TRP A 126 -8.60 16.31 1.69
N ARG A 127 -8.95 17.40 2.37
CA ARG A 127 -9.93 17.36 3.47
C ARG A 127 -11.31 16.92 2.99
N GLN A 128 -11.73 17.33 1.79
CA GLN A 128 -12.97 16.86 1.17
C GLN A 128 -12.92 15.35 0.90
N HIS A 129 -11.83 14.86 0.28
CA HIS A 129 -11.62 13.42 0.05
C HIS A 129 -11.68 12.61 1.36
N ARG A 130 -11.03 13.12 2.42
CA ARG A 130 -11.06 12.44 3.74
C ARG A 130 -12.43 12.42 4.37
N ARG A 131 -13.23 13.49 4.24
CA ARG A 131 -14.62 13.49 4.74
C ARG A 131 -15.47 12.44 4.06
N PHE A 132 -15.26 12.22 2.76
CA PHE A 132 -15.91 11.17 2.00
C PHE A 132 -15.55 9.78 2.54
N TYR A 133 -14.27 9.46 2.68
CA TYR A 133 -13.88 8.17 3.27
C TYR A 133 -14.32 7.98 4.73
N GLN A 134 -14.36 9.05 5.53
CA GLN A 134 -14.86 8.96 6.91
C GLN A 134 -16.36 8.66 7.00
N ARG A 135 -17.14 8.89 5.94
CA ARG A 135 -18.55 8.48 5.90
C ARG A 135 -18.72 7.06 5.38
N GLY A 136 -17.90 6.61 4.42
CA GLY A 136 -18.04 5.26 3.84
C GLY A 136 -17.25 4.14 4.49
N PHE A 137 -16.10 4.45 5.10
CA PHE A 137 -15.11 3.45 5.57
C PHE A 137 -14.81 3.52 7.07
N ARG A 138 -15.58 4.29 7.86
CA ARG A 138 -15.48 4.27 9.33
C ARG A 138 -15.92 2.89 9.86
N PRO A 139 -15.39 2.38 10.98
CA PRO A 139 -15.61 1.01 11.44
C PRO A 139 -17.08 0.58 11.50
N ASP A 140 -17.98 1.45 11.94
CA ASP A 140 -19.43 1.18 12.04
C ASP A 140 -20.09 1.04 10.66
N VAL A 141 -19.67 1.84 9.68
CA VAL A 141 -20.18 1.77 8.31
C VAL A 141 -19.58 0.61 7.55
N ALA A 142 -18.31 0.29 7.80
CA ALA A 142 -17.61 -0.80 7.12
C ALA A 142 -18.28 -2.18 7.30
N ILE A 143 -19.08 -2.34 8.37
CA ILE A 143 -19.87 -3.56 8.63
C ILE A 143 -20.85 -3.85 7.47
N GLN A 144 -21.43 -2.82 6.84
CA GLN A 144 -22.40 -3.00 5.77
C GLN A 144 -21.80 -3.66 4.51
N TRP A 145 -20.47 -3.60 4.37
CA TRP A 145 -19.75 -4.18 3.24
C TRP A 145 -19.42 -5.67 3.43
N ARG A 146 -19.49 -6.18 4.66
CA ARG A 146 -19.13 -7.56 5.02
C ARG A 146 -19.82 -8.64 4.18
N PRO A 147 -21.12 -8.55 3.85
CA PRO A 147 -21.77 -9.55 3.00
C PRO A 147 -21.11 -9.68 1.63
N PHE A 148 -20.75 -8.55 1.00
CA PHE A 148 -20.05 -8.56 -0.28
C PHE A 148 -18.65 -9.14 -0.15
N GLN A 149 -17.91 -8.76 0.89
CA GLN A 149 -16.56 -9.28 1.15
C GLN A 149 -16.57 -10.80 1.35
N LEU A 150 -17.55 -11.32 2.10
CA LEU A 150 -17.69 -12.75 2.33
C LEU A 150 -18.08 -13.48 1.04
N GLN A 151 -19.05 -12.95 0.27
CA GLN A 151 -19.43 -13.51 -1.02
C GLN A 151 -18.23 -13.61 -1.97
N LYS A 152 -17.43 -12.54 -2.09
CA LYS A 152 -16.22 -12.58 -2.94
C LYS A 152 -15.17 -13.54 -2.39
N ALA A 153 -15.07 -13.73 -1.08
CA ALA A 153 -14.21 -14.75 -0.49
C ALA A 153 -14.69 -16.17 -0.84
N ARG A 154 -15.99 -16.42 -1.00
CA ARG A 154 -16.53 -17.70 -1.49
C ARG A 154 -16.19 -17.96 -2.94
N THR A 155 -16.38 -16.96 -3.81
CA THR A 155 -15.94 -17.03 -5.20
C THR A 155 -14.43 -17.31 -5.29
N LEU A 156 -13.62 -16.72 -4.40
CA LEU A 156 -12.20 -17.04 -4.30
C LEU A 156 -11.96 -18.52 -3.99
N LEU A 157 -12.70 -19.13 -3.06
CA LEU A 157 -12.54 -20.57 -2.76
C LEU A 157 -12.86 -21.44 -3.97
N LEU A 158 -13.93 -21.13 -4.70
CA LEU A 158 -14.31 -21.85 -5.93
C LEU A 158 -13.23 -21.75 -7.01
N ASN A 159 -12.69 -20.55 -7.20
CA ASN A 159 -11.60 -20.34 -8.14
C ASN A 159 -10.33 -21.12 -7.76
N LEU A 160 -9.96 -21.10 -6.48
CA LEU A 160 -8.84 -21.90 -5.96
C LEU A 160 -9.07 -23.40 -6.07
N LEU A 161 -10.32 -23.87 -5.99
CA LEU A 161 -10.67 -25.27 -6.17
C LEU A 161 -10.55 -25.71 -7.63
N ASN A 162 -10.87 -24.82 -8.58
CA ASN A 162 -10.90 -25.13 -10.00
C ASN A 162 -9.52 -24.98 -10.67
N SER A 163 -8.76 -23.92 -10.35
CA SER A 163 -7.40 -23.69 -10.87
C SER A 163 -6.48 -23.11 -9.79
N PRO A 164 -6.00 -23.94 -8.83
CA PRO A 164 -5.12 -23.47 -7.75
C PRO A 164 -3.79 -22.87 -8.22
N GLU A 165 -3.32 -23.25 -9.40
CA GLU A 165 -2.12 -22.70 -10.06
C GLU A 165 -2.24 -21.20 -10.36
N ASP A 166 -3.46 -20.70 -10.59
CA ASP A 166 -3.74 -19.30 -10.94
C ASP A 166 -4.03 -18.44 -9.71
N HIS A 167 -3.66 -18.90 -8.50
CA HIS A 167 -3.94 -18.22 -7.23
C HIS A 167 -3.59 -16.73 -7.21
N VAL A 168 -2.52 -16.31 -7.89
CA VAL A 168 -2.13 -14.88 -7.98
C VAL A 168 -3.22 -14.05 -8.67
N GLU A 169 -3.77 -14.56 -9.77
CA GLU A 169 -4.86 -13.90 -10.51
C GLU A 169 -6.15 -13.94 -9.67
N HIS A 170 -6.44 -15.07 -9.03
CA HIS A 170 -7.62 -15.21 -8.18
C HIS A 170 -7.62 -14.22 -7.02
N PHE A 171 -6.47 -13.95 -6.39
CA PHE A 171 -6.35 -12.92 -5.35
C PHE A 171 -6.53 -11.51 -5.89
N ALA A 172 -5.99 -11.20 -7.07
CA ALA A 172 -6.21 -9.91 -7.72
C ALA A 172 -7.71 -9.72 -8.03
N THR A 173 -8.37 -10.73 -8.58
CA THR A 173 -9.81 -10.73 -8.90
C THR A 173 -10.68 -10.62 -7.66
N PHE A 174 -10.36 -11.33 -6.58
CA PHE A 174 -11.05 -11.22 -5.29
C PHE A 174 -11.05 -9.76 -4.79
N THR A 175 -9.89 -9.13 -4.76
CA THR A 175 -9.75 -7.77 -4.22
C THR A 175 -10.39 -6.72 -5.13
N ALA A 176 -10.18 -6.84 -6.44
CA ALA A 176 -10.81 -5.98 -7.44
C ALA A 176 -12.34 -6.05 -7.42
N SER A 177 -12.90 -7.25 -7.46
CA SER A 177 -14.36 -7.44 -7.42
C SER A 177 -14.96 -6.94 -6.10
N THR A 178 -14.25 -7.09 -4.98
CA THR A 178 -14.68 -6.58 -3.67
C THR A 178 -14.74 -5.06 -3.66
N ILE A 179 -13.66 -4.37 -4.05
CA ILE A 179 -13.65 -2.90 -4.00
C ILE A 179 -14.56 -2.27 -5.06
N MET A 180 -14.75 -2.92 -6.21
CA MET A 180 -15.72 -2.51 -7.23
C MET A 180 -17.16 -2.61 -6.71
N ALA A 181 -17.50 -3.70 -6.00
CA ALA A 181 -18.81 -3.84 -5.37
C ALA A 181 -19.04 -2.77 -4.30
N ILE A 182 -18.07 -2.55 -3.40
CA ILE A 182 -18.18 -1.54 -2.33
C ILE A 182 -18.28 -0.12 -2.90
N THR A 183 -17.46 0.21 -3.89
CA THR A 183 -17.33 1.59 -4.37
C THR A 183 -18.43 1.95 -5.38
N TYR A 184 -18.78 1.03 -6.28
CA TYR A 184 -19.65 1.30 -7.43
C TYR A 184 -20.88 0.36 -7.50
N GLY A 185 -21.06 -0.55 -6.54
CA GLY A 185 -22.17 -1.50 -6.59
C GLY A 185 -22.09 -2.41 -7.82
N TYR A 186 -20.86 -2.60 -8.33
CA TYR A 186 -20.61 -3.27 -9.59
C TYR A 186 -20.25 -4.75 -9.37
N THR A 187 -21.00 -5.63 -10.02
CA THR A 187 -20.67 -7.05 -10.10
C THR A 187 -19.77 -7.29 -11.30
N THR A 188 -18.50 -7.60 -11.04
CA THR A 188 -17.52 -7.90 -12.08
C THR A 188 -17.86 -9.19 -12.83
N ALA A 189 -17.62 -9.19 -14.15
CA ALA A 189 -17.65 -10.41 -14.95
C ALA A 189 -16.54 -11.38 -14.48
N PRO A 190 -16.75 -12.71 -14.59
CA PRO A 190 -15.75 -13.70 -14.20
C PRO A 190 -14.43 -13.60 -15.00
N HIS A 191 -14.52 -13.22 -16.27
CA HIS A 191 -13.37 -13.08 -17.17
C HIS A 191 -13.52 -11.81 -18.04
N ASP A 192 -12.39 -11.22 -18.40
CA ASP A 192 -12.28 -10.08 -19.33
C ASP A 192 -13.21 -8.89 -19.03
N ASP A 193 -13.44 -8.60 -17.75
CA ASP A 193 -14.31 -7.50 -17.34
C ASP A 193 -13.83 -6.15 -17.90
N PRO A 194 -14.66 -5.42 -18.66
CA PRO A 194 -14.23 -4.23 -19.38
C PRO A 194 -13.85 -3.08 -18.45
N LEU A 195 -14.53 -2.93 -17.30
CA LEU A 195 -14.21 -1.87 -16.35
C LEU A 195 -12.93 -2.21 -15.60
N LEU A 196 -12.78 -3.45 -15.14
CA LEU A 196 -11.57 -3.89 -14.46
C LEU A 196 -10.34 -3.83 -15.38
N ASN A 197 -10.49 -4.17 -16.66
CA ASN A 197 -9.43 -4.05 -17.66
C ASN A 197 -8.95 -2.60 -17.84
N ILE A 198 -9.86 -1.62 -17.80
CA ILE A 198 -9.47 -0.19 -17.83
C ILE A 198 -8.65 0.16 -16.58
N VAL A 199 -9.12 -0.26 -15.41
CA VAL A 199 -8.49 0.02 -14.11
C VAL A 199 -7.08 -0.60 -14.04
N ASN A 200 -6.95 -1.89 -14.33
CA ASN A 200 -5.68 -2.60 -14.29
C ASN A 200 -4.64 -1.99 -15.25
N ARG A 201 -5.06 -1.62 -16.46
CA ARG A 201 -4.16 -0.95 -17.42
C ARG A 201 -3.74 0.44 -16.96
N ALA A 202 -4.65 1.20 -16.35
CA ALA A 202 -4.33 2.52 -15.81
C ALA A 202 -3.28 2.38 -14.68
N ILE A 203 -3.52 1.49 -13.72
CA ILE A 203 -2.62 1.23 -12.59
C ILE A 203 -1.25 0.73 -13.07
N ALA A 204 -1.19 -0.20 -14.02
CA ALA A 204 0.07 -0.72 -14.53
C ALA A 204 0.97 0.37 -15.15
N ILE A 205 0.39 1.32 -15.89
CA ILE A 205 1.14 2.46 -16.45
C ILE A 205 1.59 3.39 -15.32
N PHE A 206 0.74 3.64 -14.32
CA PHE A 206 1.07 4.47 -13.17
C PHE A 206 2.23 3.90 -12.33
N VAL A 207 2.20 2.61 -12.01
CA VAL A 207 3.28 1.95 -11.27
C VAL A 207 4.60 2.05 -12.02
N LYS A 208 4.59 1.83 -13.35
CA LYS A 208 5.78 1.99 -14.19
C LYS A 208 6.28 3.44 -14.22
N SER A 209 5.38 4.42 -14.32
CA SER A 209 5.76 5.83 -14.43
C SER A 209 6.25 6.44 -13.11
N THR A 210 5.84 5.87 -11.98
CA THR A 210 6.21 6.30 -10.63
C THR A 210 7.40 5.57 -10.03
N ALA A 211 8.14 4.81 -10.84
CA ALA A 211 9.45 4.27 -10.46
C ALA A 211 10.36 5.40 -9.93
N ILE A 212 11.10 5.11 -8.85
CA ILE A 212 11.89 6.09 -8.09
C ILE A 212 12.78 6.95 -9.00
N LEU A 213 13.41 6.35 -10.01
CA LEU A 213 14.24 7.06 -10.98
C LEU A 213 13.46 8.11 -11.78
N ASN A 214 12.25 7.79 -12.25
CA ASN A 214 11.41 8.71 -13.00
C ASN A 214 10.98 9.89 -12.12
N VAL A 215 10.54 9.62 -10.89
CA VAL A 215 10.14 10.66 -9.92
C VAL A 215 11.32 11.59 -9.62
N ILE A 216 12.53 11.05 -9.39
CA ILE A 216 13.74 11.86 -9.16
C ILE A 216 14.07 12.73 -10.38
N ILE A 217 14.03 12.16 -11.58
CA ILE A 217 14.33 12.89 -12.82
C ILE A 217 13.38 14.08 -12.98
N PHE A 218 12.07 13.89 -12.87
CA PHE A 218 11.09 14.96 -13.07
C PHE A 218 11.05 15.97 -11.93
N SER A 219 11.29 15.54 -10.69
CA SER A 219 11.35 16.44 -9.53
C SER A 219 12.63 17.29 -9.56
N THR A 220 13.74 16.77 -10.10
CA THR A 220 15.03 17.48 -10.20
C THR A 220 15.10 18.37 -11.44
N PHE A 221 14.56 17.90 -12.57
CA PHE A 221 14.62 18.56 -13.86
C PHE A 221 13.23 18.95 -14.34
N THR A 222 12.55 19.82 -13.59
CA THR A 222 11.17 20.25 -13.90
C THR A 222 11.03 20.92 -15.27
N PHE A 223 12.10 21.49 -15.83
CA PHE A 223 12.10 22.04 -17.20
C PHE A 223 11.79 20.98 -18.27
N LEU A 224 11.99 19.69 -17.96
CA LEU A 224 11.66 18.58 -18.86
C LEU A 224 10.19 18.59 -19.26
N GLU A 225 9.29 19.17 -18.45
CA GLU A 225 7.86 19.29 -18.74
C GLU A 225 7.51 20.33 -19.82
N SER A 226 8.42 21.27 -20.07
CA SER A 226 8.24 22.31 -21.08
C SER A 226 8.88 21.96 -22.43
N LEU A 227 9.48 20.76 -22.56
CA LEU A 227 10.20 20.37 -23.76
C LEU A 227 9.26 19.86 -24.86
N PRO A 228 9.52 20.19 -26.14
CA PRO A 228 8.72 19.66 -27.26
C PRO A 228 8.77 18.15 -27.36
N THR A 229 7.62 17.51 -27.55
CA THR A 229 7.44 16.04 -27.57
C THR A 229 8.17 15.29 -28.70
N TRP A 230 8.73 16.02 -29.68
CA TRP A 230 9.52 15.46 -30.78
C TRP A 230 10.99 15.23 -30.45
N LEU A 231 11.50 15.75 -29.31
CA LEU A 231 12.89 15.59 -28.93
C LEU A 231 13.23 14.12 -28.59
N PRO A 232 14.38 13.59 -29.06
CA PRO A 232 14.83 12.25 -28.70
C PRO A 232 14.96 12.08 -27.17
N GLY A 233 14.47 10.96 -26.64
CA GLY A 233 14.50 10.66 -25.20
C GLY A 233 13.25 11.09 -24.41
N LEU A 234 12.31 11.82 -25.01
CA LEU A 234 11.08 12.27 -24.34
C LEU A 234 9.85 11.36 -24.59
N GLY A 235 10.09 10.06 -24.80
CA GLY A 235 9.02 9.07 -25.03
C GLY A 235 8.00 8.98 -23.89
N PHE A 236 8.38 9.42 -22.69
CA PHE A 236 7.51 9.49 -21.51
C PHE A 236 6.27 10.38 -21.72
N TYR A 237 6.31 11.40 -22.59
CA TYR A 237 5.11 12.21 -22.87
C TYR A 237 4.02 11.43 -23.60
N ARG A 238 4.41 10.48 -24.46
CA ARG A 238 3.45 9.60 -25.14
C ARG A 238 2.80 8.66 -24.14
N GLU A 239 3.60 8.06 -23.26
CA GLU A 239 3.10 7.22 -22.17
C GLU A 239 2.19 8.02 -21.21
N ALA A 240 2.57 9.26 -20.88
CA ALA A 240 1.78 10.16 -20.05
C ALA A 240 0.43 10.51 -20.69
N SER A 241 0.39 10.77 -22.00
CA SER A 241 -0.86 11.01 -22.72
C SER A 241 -1.79 9.79 -22.71
N VAL A 242 -1.23 8.58 -22.89
CA VAL A 242 -2.00 7.33 -22.81
C VAL A 242 -2.52 7.12 -21.38
N SER A 243 -1.66 7.36 -20.38
CA SER A 243 -2.03 7.30 -18.96
C SER A 243 -3.18 8.23 -18.65
N ARG A 244 -3.12 9.51 -19.03
CA ARG A 244 -4.21 10.48 -18.81
C ARG A 244 -5.54 9.99 -19.40
N GLY A 245 -5.50 9.45 -20.61
CA GLY A 245 -6.68 8.88 -21.27
C GLY A 245 -7.28 7.71 -20.49
N LEU A 246 -6.44 6.81 -19.97
CA LEU A 246 -6.89 5.69 -19.14
C LEU A 246 -7.37 6.13 -17.76
N SER A 247 -6.66 7.04 -17.08
CA SER A 247 -7.06 7.60 -15.79
C SER A 247 -8.41 8.31 -15.87
N ARG A 248 -8.65 9.07 -16.95
CA ARG A 248 -9.96 9.70 -17.19
C ARG A 248 -11.06 8.65 -17.38
N LYS A 249 -10.81 7.60 -18.18
CA LYS A 249 -11.76 6.49 -18.34
C LYS A 249 -12.01 5.75 -17.02
N MET A 250 -10.98 5.59 -16.18
CA MET A 250 -11.09 4.98 -14.86
C MET A 250 -11.96 5.82 -13.91
N LEU A 251 -11.94 7.15 -14.04
CA LEU A 251 -12.81 8.06 -13.29
C LEU A 251 -14.26 8.02 -13.80
N ASP A 252 -14.43 8.08 -15.13
CA ASP A 252 -15.75 8.26 -15.75
C ASP A 252 -16.54 6.96 -15.85
N ALA A 253 -15.97 5.89 -16.40
CA ALA A 253 -16.75 4.73 -16.79
C ALA A 253 -17.46 4.01 -15.61
N PRO A 254 -16.80 3.76 -14.46
CA PRO A 254 -17.47 3.17 -13.31
C PRO A 254 -18.50 4.12 -12.67
N PHE A 255 -18.25 5.44 -12.70
CA PHE A 255 -19.20 6.42 -12.18
C PHE A 255 -20.45 6.56 -13.05
N ASP A 256 -20.26 6.61 -14.38
CA ASP A 256 -21.35 6.69 -15.35
C ASP A 256 -22.21 5.42 -15.30
N PHE A 257 -21.60 4.26 -15.04
CA PHE A 257 -22.33 3.03 -14.73
C PHE A 257 -23.29 3.23 -13.54
N VAL A 258 -22.80 3.76 -12.41
CA VAL A 258 -23.64 4.00 -11.22
C VAL A 258 -24.78 4.97 -11.53
N LYS A 259 -24.49 6.10 -12.17
CA LYS A 259 -25.52 7.09 -12.52
C LYS A 259 -26.59 6.50 -13.43
N LYS A 260 -26.18 5.71 -14.42
CA LYS A 260 -27.12 5.01 -15.30
C LYS A 260 -28.00 4.05 -14.50
N SER A 261 -27.40 3.20 -13.67
CA SER A 261 -28.15 2.26 -12.83
C SER A 261 -29.10 2.95 -11.85
N MET A 262 -28.74 4.12 -11.32
CA MET A 262 -29.63 4.94 -10.47
C MET A 262 -30.82 5.47 -11.28
N GLY A 263 -30.58 6.01 -12.48
CA GLY A 263 -31.64 6.48 -13.38
C GLY A 263 -32.58 5.35 -13.84
N ASP A 264 -32.05 4.14 -14.00
CA ASP A 264 -32.80 2.94 -14.37
C ASP A 264 -33.50 2.27 -13.16
N GLY A 265 -33.27 2.74 -11.93
CA GLY A 265 -33.82 2.15 -10.70
C GLY A 265 -33.24 0.78 -10.33
N THR A 266 -32.05 0.44 -10.84
CA THR A 266 -31.37 -0.87 -10.67
C THR A 266 -30.05 -0.77 -9.88
N ALA A 267 -29.70 0.41 -9.37
CA ALA A 267 -28.47 0.62 -8.63
C ALA A 267 -28.42 -0.21 -7.35
N GLN A 268 -27.30 -0.91 -7.17
CA GLN A 268 -26.94 -1.55 -5.90
C GLN A 268 -26.41 -0.49 -4.92
N VAL A 269 -26.53 -0.78 -3.61
CA VAL A 269 -25.93 0.06 -2.57
C VAL A 269 -24.41 0.08 -2.75
N SER A 270 -23.86 1.29 -2.81
CA SER A 270 -22.44 1.53 -3.02
C SER A 270 -22.05 2.89 -2.48
N LEU A 271 -20.75 3.09 -2.30
CA LEU A 271 -20.20 4.37 -1.89
C LEU A 271 -20.69 5.49 -2.83
N VAL A 272 -20.50 5.34 -4.14
CA VAL A 272 -20.90 6.38 -5.11
C VAL A 272 -22.41 6.63 -5.11
N SER A 273 -23.25 5.58 -5.07
CA SER A 273 -24.70 5.75 -5.09
C SER A 273 -25.23 6.44 -3.84
N GLU A 274 -24.70 6.09 -2.66
CA GLU A 274 -25.06 6.74 -1.39
C GLU A 274 -24.68 8.23 -1.40
N PHE A 275 -23.50 8.56 -1.92
CA PHE A 275 -23.05 9.95 -1.99
C PHE A 275 -23.83 10.79 -3.00
N LEU A 276 -24.20 10.23 -4.15
CA LEU A 276 -25.07 10.91 -5.12
C LEU A 276 -26.45 11.18 -4.50
N ALA A 277 -27.06 10.17 -3.87
CA ALA A 277 -28.36 10.32 -3.21
C ALA A 277 -28.35 11.40 -2.11
N GLN A 278 -27.32 11.40 -1.25
CA GLN A 278 -27.19 12.42 -0.19
C GLN A 278 -26.98 13.83 -0.74
N ASN A 279 -26.27 13.97 -1.87
CA ASN A 279 -26.10 15.27 -2.52
C ASN A 279 -27.42 15.81 -3.08
N ASP A 280 -28.22 14.94 -3.70
CA ASP A 280 -29.53 15.30 -4.24
C ASP A 280 -30.52 15.70 -3.12
N GLU A 281 -30.44 15.04 -1.96
CA GLU A 281 -31.25 15.37 -0.78
C GLU A 281 -30.75 16.60 0.01
N GLY A 282 -29.56 17.13 -0.30
CA GLY A 282 -28.94 18.21 0.48
C GLY A 282 -28.47 17.79 1.88
N THR A 283 -28.39 16.49 2.16
CA THR A 283 -27.96 15.91 3.45
C THR A 283 -26.46 15.52 3.44
N GLY A 284 -25.84 15.52 2.25
CA GLY A 284 -24.42 15.26 1.98
C GLY A 284 -23.49 16.48 2.11
N PRO A 285 -22.15 16.30 2.15
CA PRO A 285 -21.26 17.42 1.91
C PRO A 285 -21.41 17.79 0.43
N LEU A 286 -21.84 19.02 0.14
CA LEU A 286 -21.88 19.53 -1.24
C LEU A 286 -20.52 19.32 -1.90
N ALA A 287 -20.45 18.29 -2.74
CA ALA A 287 -19.27 17.87 -3.46
C ALA A 287 -19.62 17.80 -4.94
N SER A 288 -18.74 18.30 -5.80
CA SER A 288 -18.94 18.15 -7.24
C SER A 288 -18.93 16.67 -7.62
N GLU A 289 -19.64 16.29 -8.69
CA GLU A 289 -19.54 14.94 -9.26
C GLU A 289 -18.09 14.55 -9.53
N GLU A 290 -17.27 15.51 -9.96
CA GLU A 290 -15.84 15.30 -10.18
C GLU A 290 -15.12 14.89 -8.89
N THR A 291 -15.42 15.52 -7.75
CA THR A 291 -14.82 15.12 -6.47
C THR A 291 -15.23 13.69 -6.10
N ILE A 292 -16.48 13.30 -6.35
CA ILE A 292 -16.95 11.93 -6.09
C ILE A 292 -16.18 10.93 -6.98
N LYS A 293 -16.03 11.24 -8.28
CA LYS A 293 -15.23 10.43 -9.22
C LYS A 293 -13.80 10.24 -8.72
N GLU A 294 -13.14 11.34 -8.36
CA GLU A 294 -11.76 11.36 -7.88
C GLU A 294 -11.56 10.50 -6.62
N VAL A 295 -12.43 10.66 -5.62
CA VAL A 295 -12.33 9.89 -4.36
C VAL A 295 -12.61 8.41 -4.58
N ALA A 296 -13.66 8.09 -5.35
CA ALA A 296 -14.02 6.71 -5.67
C ALA A 296 -12.89 6.00 -6.42
N ALA A 297 -12.35 6.61 -7.48
CA ALA A 297 -11.26 6.04 -8.26
C ALA A 297 -9.96 5.93 -7.46
N SER A 298 -9.68 6.89 -6.56
CA SER A 298 -8.54 6.80 -5.65
C SER A 298 -8.67 5.67 -4.63
N GLY A 299 -9.90 5.30 -4.23
CA GLY A 299 -10.15 4.17 -3.32
C GLY A 299 -10.03 2.84 -4.05
N LEU A 300 -10.57 2.78 -5.27
CA LEU A 300 -10.46 1.65 -6.18
C LEU A 300 -9.00 1.25 -6.42
N SER A 301 -8.16 2.19 -6.88
CA SER A 301 -6.76 1.87 -7.20
C SER A 301 -5.97 1.40 -5.98
N ALA A 302 -6.20 2.00 -4.81
CA ALA A 302 -5.51 1.63 -3.57
C ALA A 302 -5.95 0.26 -3.03
N GLY A 303 -7.23 -0.10 -3.17
CA GLY A 303 -7.82 -1.30 -2.59
C GLY A 303 -7.45 -2.62 -3.28
N ILE A 304 -7.03 -2.56 -4.55
CA ILE A 304 -6.68 -3.74 -5.36
C ILE A 304 -5.32 -4.31 -4.97
N GLU A 305 -4.24 -3.57 -5.22
CA GLU A 305 -2.88 -4.10 -5.10
C GLU A 305 -2.49 -4.40 -3.65
N THR A 306 -2.90 -3.56 -2.69
CA THR A 306 -2.46 -3.70 -1.28
C THR A 306 -3.07 -4.92 -0.60
N THR A 307 -4.37 -5.14 -0.77
CA THR A 307 -5.07 -6.29 -0.19
C THR A 307 -4.59 -7.59 -0.84
N SER A 308 -4.42 -7.61 -2.17
CA SER A 308 -3.99 -8.84 -2.88
C SER A 308 -2.57 -9.24 -2.48
N SER A 309 -1.70 -8.25 -2.26
CA SER A 309 -0.35 -8.46 -1.73
C SER A 309 -0.37 -9.14 -0.36
N HIS A 310 -1.22 -8.69 0.57
CA HIS A 310 -1.34 -9.31 1.90
C HIS A 310 -1.95 -10.73 1.86
N VAL A 311 -2.90 -11.01 0.95
CA VAL A 311 -3.39 -12.38 0.75
C VAL A 311 -2.27 -13.30 0.24
N MET A 312 -1.40 -12.81 -0.67
CA MET A 312 -0.22 -13.56 -1.11
C MET A 312 0.79 -13.78 0.02
N VAL A 313 1.03 -12.77 0.87
CA VAL A 313 1.90 -12.89 2.06
C VAL A 313 1.37 -13.96 3.00
N PHE A 314 0.06 -13.94 3.28
CA PHE A 314 -0.60 -14.96 4.08
C PHE A 314 -0.40 -16.37 3.49
N LEU A 315 -0.67 -16.54 2.19
CA LEU A 315 -0.51 -17.83 1.52
C LEU A 315 0.94 -18.35 1.62
N MET A 316 1.92 -17.48 1.40
CA MET A 316 3.34 -17.79 1.56
C MET A 316 3.66 -18.23 2.99
N ALA A 317 3.16 -17.49 3.98
CA ALA A 317 3.38 -17.76 5.39
C ALA A 317 2.85 -19.15 5.79
N ILE A 318 1.59 -19.47 5.47
CA ILE A 318 1.01 -20.76 5.87
C ILE A 318 1.57 -21.95 5.09
N ALA A 319 2.10 -21.74 3.88
CA ALA A 319 2.85 -22.75 3.14
C ALA A 319 4.20 -23.05 3.81
N MET A 320 4.86 -22.04 4.37
CA MET A 320 6.14 -22.15 5.08
C MET A 320 5.99 -22.63 6.53
N HIS A 321 4.86 -22.35 7.18
CA HIS A 321 4.59 -22.65 8.58
C HIS A 321 3.34 -23.54 8.77
N PRO A 322 3.39 -24.83 8.39
CA PRO A 322 2.25 -25.76 8.49
C PRO A 322 1.60 -25.83 9.89
N SER A 323 2.40 -25.73 10.96
CA SER A 323 1.91 -25.78 12.34
C SER A 323 0.98 -24.61 12.68
N VAL A 324 1.24 -23.43 12.11
CA VAL A 324 0.37 -22.26 12.29
C VAL A 324 -0.99 -22.49 11.64
N GLN A 325 -0.99 -23.03 10.43
CA GLN A 325 -2.21 -23.39 9.72
C GLN A 325 -3.02 -24.47 10.46
N GLU A 326 -2.35 -25.49 11.00
CA GLU A 326 -3.00 -26.56 11.76
C GLU A 326 -3.66 -26.04 13.04
N GLN A 327 -2.98 -25.15 13.77
CA GLN A 327 -3.55 -24.51 14.96
C GLN A 327 -4.76 -23.62 14.61
N ALA A 328 -4.67 -22.86 13.52
CA ALA A 328 -5.77 -22.03 13.05
C ALA A 328 -6.99 -22.85 12.60
N GLN A 329 -6.75 -23.95 11.88
CA GLN A 329 -7.79 -24.89 11.48
C GLN A 329 -8.44 -25.57 12.71
N ALA A 330 -7.67 -25.93 13.72
CA ALA A 330 -8.19 -26.50 14.96
C ALA A 330 -9.11 -25.53 15.72
N GLU A 331 -8.77 -24.23 15.75
CA GLU A 331 -9.65 -23.21 16.32
C GLU A 331 -10.97 -23.12 15.55
N ILE A 332 -10.90 -23.03 14.21
CA ILE A 332 -12.09 -23.00 13.34
C ILE A 332 -12.98 -24.22 13.60
N ASP A 333 -12.42 -25.42 13.58
CA ASP A 333 -13.18 -26.66 13.76
C ASP A 333 -13.78 -26.76 15.17
N SER A 334 -13.09 -26.27 16.20
CA SER A 334 -13.57 -26.29 17.58
C SER A 334 -14.74 -25.32 17.82
N VAL A 335 -14.73 -24.16 17.16
CA VAL A 335 -15.71 -23.09 17.40
C VAL A 335 -16.92 -23.23 16.46
N ILE A 336 -16.67 -23.57 15.20
CA ILE A 336 -17.67 -23.53 14.13
C ILE A 336 -18.12 -24.95 13.74
N GLY A 337 -17.25 -25.94 13.91
CA GLY A 337 -17.47 -27.31 13.45
C GLY A 337 -17.16 -27.50 11.96
N THR A 338 -17.57 -28.65 11.41
CA THR A 338 -17.25 -29.01 10.02
C THR A 338 -18.36 -28.64 9.03
N GLY A 339 -19.61 -28.45 9.47
CA GLY A 339 -20.80 -28.41 8.61
C GLY A 339 -21.14 -27.09 7.93
N ARG A 340 -20.38 -26.01 8.16
CA ARG A 340 -20.52 -24.74 7.42
C ARG A 340 -19.18 -24.03 7.26
N LEU A 341 -19.15 -23.02 6.40
CA LEU A 341 -18.01 -22.11 6.29
C LEU A 341 -18.12 -20.94 7.30
N PRO A 342 -17.00 -20.39 7.80
CA PRO A 342 -16.99 -19.30 8.78
C PRO A 342 -17.52 -17.97 8.23
N ASP A 343 -18.24 -17.20 9.04
CA ASP A 343 -18.73 -15.86 8.69
C ASP A 343 -18.29 -14.80 9.71
N PHE A 344 -18.66 -13.54 9.51
CA PHE A 344 -18.22 -12.45 10.38
C PHE A 344 -18.81 -12.49 11.80
N ASP A 345 -19.89 -13.23 12.04
CA ASP A 345 -20.46 -13.39 13.38
C ASP A 345 -19.59 -14.32 14.24
N ASP A 346 -18.77 -15.17 13.61
CA ASP A 346 -17.79 -16.02 14.28
C ASP A 346 -16.52 -15.26 14.71
N ARG A 347 -16.20 -14.12 14.07
CA ARG A 347 -14.93 -13.40 14.27
C ARG A 347 -14.57 -13.12 15.73
N PRO A 348 -15.50 -12.69 16.62
CA PRO A 348 -15.18 -12.46 18.03
C PRO A 348 -14.72 -13.71 18.79
N SER A 349 -15.05 -14.90 18.29
CA SER A 349 -14.73 -16.20 18.89
C SER A 349 -13.50 -16.86 18.28
N LEU A 350 -12.80 -16.18 17.37
CA LEU A 350 -11.62 -16.71 16.64
C LEU A 350 -10.36 -15.86 16.91
N PRO A 351 -9.87 -15.78 18.16
CA PRO A 351 -8.72 -14.95 18.51
C PRO A 351 -7.42 -15.38 17.82
N TYR A 352 -7.19 -16.68 17.56
CA TYR A 352 -6.00 -17.14 16.86
C TYR A 352 -6.05 -16.75 15.37
N ILE A 353 -7.21 -16.80 14.71
CA ILE A 353 -7.37 -16.25 13.34
C ILE A 353 -7.06 -14.75 13.30
N GLU A 354 -7.54 -13.99 14.29
CA GLU A 354 -7.22 -12.55 14.38
C GLU A 354 -5.72 -12.32 14.61
N ALA A 355 -5.05 -13.17 15.38
CA ALA A 355 -3.61 -13.15 15.55
C ALA A 355 -2.85 -13.49 14.25
N VAL A 356 -3.37 -14.42 13.44
CA VAL A 356 -2.82 -14.74 12.10
C VAL A 356 -2.95 -13.53 11.15
N LEU A 357 -4.07 -12.81 11.20
CA LEU A 357 -4.25 -11.57 10.45
C LEU A 357 -3.21 -10.51 10.86
N ARG A 358 -3.04 -10.27 12.17
CA ARG A 358 -2.05 -9.30 12.68
C ARG A 358 -0.62 -9.69 12.29
N GLU A 359 -0.28 -10.98 12.38
CA GLU A 359 1.05 -11.44 11.96
C GLU A 359 1.25 -11.36 10.45
N THR A 360 0.20 -11.53 9.64
CA THR A 360 0.25 -11.28 8.19
C THR A 360 0.61 -9.83 7.89
N LEU A 361 -0.06 -8.88 8.57
CA LEU A 361 0.22 -7.45 8.43
C LEU A 361 1.62 -7.08 8.94
N ARG A 362 2.13 -7.75 9.97
CA ARG A 362 3.46 -7.46 10.53
C ARG A 362 4.61 -8.09 9.71
N TRP A 363 4.43 -9.34 9.29
CA TRP A 363 5.54 -10.18 8.82
C TRP A 363 6.05 -9.83 7.45
N GLN A 364 5.22 -9.33 6.52
CA GLN A 364 5.67 -8.74 5.25
C GLN A 364 4.68 -7.65 4.84
N GLN A 365 5.05 -6.39 5.04
CA GLN A 365 4.14 -5.26 4.78
C GLN A 365 4.02 -4.96 3.30
N ALA A 366 2.79 -4.76 2.81
CA ALA A 366 2.57 -4.42 1.39
C ALA A 366 3.14 -3.05 1.00
N SER A 367 3.26 -2.08 1.93
CA SER A 367 3.84 -0.76 1.64
C SER A 367 5.00 -0.43 2.60
N PRO A 368 6.22 -0.93 2.31
CA PRO A 368 7.37 -0.90 3.22
C PRO A 368 7.91 0.50 3.56
N PHE A 369 7.63 1.48 2.68
CA PHE A 369 8.04 2.87 2.81
C PHE A 369 6.89 3.80 3.22
N GLY A 370 5.65 3.29 3.31
CA GLY A 370 4.46 4.11 3.31
C GLY A 370 4.45 5.14 2.16
N ALA A 371 3.63 6.18 2.29
CA ALA A 371 3.64 7.32 1.37
C ALA A 371 4.48 8.47 1.96
N PRO A 372 5.44 9.06 1.23
CA PRO A 372 6.26 10.17 1.73
C PRO A 372 5.42 11.37 2.18
N HIS A 373 5.79 11.96 3.30
CA HIS A 373 5.21 13.20 3.84
C HIS A 373 6.13 14.39 3.49
N THR A 374 5.62 15.61 3.59
CA THR A 374 6.46 16.82 3.60
C THR A 374 6.06 17.76 4.72
N THR A 375 7.05 18.39 5.35
CA THR A 375 6.86 19.38 6.40
C THR A 375 6.37 20.71 5.83
N THR A 376 5.35 21.32 6.43
CA THR A 376 4.80 22.62 5.99
C THR A 376 5.45 23.83 6.65
N GLU A 377 6.18 23.61 7.74
CA GLU A 377 6.88 24.62 8.54
C GLU A 377 8.13 24.01 9.18
N ASP A 378 9.01 24.89 9.63
CA ASP A 378 10.20 24.51 10.38
C ASP A 378 9.82 23.91 11.75
N ASP A 379 10.62 22.97 12.24
CA ASP A 379 10.41 22.33 13.54
C ASP A 379 11.72 22.01 14.26
N VAL A 380 11.62 21.80 15.58
CA VAL A 380 12.72 21.32 16.41
C VAL A 380 12.26 20.07 17.14
N TYR A 381 13.00 18.99 16.97
CA TYR A 381 12.75 17.71 17.63
C TYR A 381 14.03 17.25 18.29
N ASP A 382 13.99 16.95 19.59
CA ASP A 382 15.14 16.41 20.34
C ASP A 382 16.48 17.13 20.11
N GLY A 383 16.44 18.48 20.13
CA GLY A 383 17.62 19.33 19.93
C GLY A 383 18.14 19.42 18.49
N VAL A 384 17.49 18.77 17.51
CA VAL A 384 17.83 18.88 16.08
C VAL A 384 16.79 19.69 15.30
N PHE A 385 17.27 20.39 14.29
CA PHE A 385 16.46 21.25 13.42
C PHE A 385 15.91 20.49 12.21
N ILE A 386 14.60 20.56 11.99
CA ILE A 386 13.91 19.97 10.84
C ILE A 386 13.36 21.11 9.97
N PRO A 387 13.90 21.33 8.77
CA PRO A 387 13.49 22.45 7.92
C PRO A 387 12.13 22.19 7.25
N LYS A 388 11.42 23.26 6.92
CA LYS A 388 10.25 23.26 6.03
C LYS A 388 10.57 22.64 4.68
N SER A 389 9.55 22.05 4.05
CA SER A 389 9.60 21.36 2.76
C SER A 389 10.56 20.16 2.71
N MET A 390 10.87 19.59 3.87
CA MET A 390 11.61 18.36 4.00
C MET A 390 10.71 17.15 3.74
N LEU A 391 11.17 16.23 2.90
CA LEU A 391 10.52 14.93 2.74
C LEU A 391 10.70 14.11 4.01
N THR A 392 9.63 13.52 4.53
CA THR A 392 9.67 12.68 5.72
C THR A 392 9.00 11.35 5.41
N THR A 393 9.72 10.24 5.48
CA THR A 393 9.19 8.92 5.13
C THR A 393 9.31 8.00 6.34
N PRO A 394 8.20 7.54 6.93
CA PRO A 394 8.26 6.47 7.92
C PRO A 394 8.67 5.19 7.20
N LEU A 395 9.76 4.57 7.63
CA LEU A 395 10.06 3.22 7.18
C LEU A 395 9.30 2.26 8.07
N SER A 396 8.46 1.41 7.47
CA SER A 396 7.72 0.39 8.18
C SER A 396 8.43 -0.97 8.10
N TRP A 397 9.12 -1.25 6.98
CA TRP A 397 9.72 -2.56 6.67
C TRP A 397 11.22 -2.53 6.29
N SER A 398 11.95 -3.57 6.71
CA SER A 398 13.20 -4.01 6.06
C SER A 398 13.46 -5.49 6.32
N THR A 399 13.67 -6.24 5.25
CA THR A 399 13.96 -7.69 5.24
C THR A 399 15.29 -8.06 5.94
N TYR A 400 16.14 -7.08 6.25
CA TYR A 400 17.24 -7.24 7.20
C TYR A 400 17.24 -6.04 8.13
N GLY A 401 16.87 -6.21 9.41
CA GLY A 401 17.21 -5.27 10.50
C GLY A 401 16.45 -3.94 10.60
N THR A 402 15.15 -4.00 10.94
CA THR A 402 14.42 -3.04 11.80
C THR A 402 14.06 -1.65 11.23
N ALA A 403 12.75 -1.38 11.11
CA ALA A 403 12.22 -0.02 11.19
C ALA A 403 11.12 0.06 12.27
N ILE A 404 9.93 -0.52 12.08
CA ILE A 404 8.89 -0.54 13.13
C ILE A 404 8.36 -1.96 13.36
N ALA A 405 7.87 -2.65 12.32
CA ALA A 405 7.27 -3.97 12.43
C ALA A 405 8.26 -5.12 12.73
N HIS A 406 9.56 -4.80 12.75
CA HIS A 406 10.67 -5.74 12.95
C HIS A 406 11.61 -5.29 14.08
N ASP A 407 11.19 -4.33 14.92
CA ASP A 407 11.96 -3.94 16.10
C ASP A 407 12.06 -5.11 17.08
N GLU A 408 13.24 -5.69 17.26
CA GLU A 408 13.48 -6.84 18.14
C GLU A 408 13.13 -6.57 19.61
N SER A 409 13.10 -5.30 20.03
CA SER A 409 12.67 -4.93 21.38
C SER A 409 11.16 -5.09 21.59
N LYS A 410 10.36 -4.96 20.53
CA LYS A 410 8.90 -5.15 20.53
C LYS A 410 8.50 -6.54 20.04
N TYR A 411 9.20 -7.05 19.03
CA TYR A 411 8.93 -8.32 18.36
C TYR A 411 10.16 -9.23 18.44
N PRO A 412 10.31 -10.04 19.51
CA PRO A 412 11.33 -11.06 19.56
C PRO A 412 11.21 -12.03 18.38
N ASP A 413 12.35 -12.38 17.78
CA ASP A 413 12.43 -13.16 16.54
C ASP A 413 11.48 -12.63 15.45
N PRO A 414 11.70 -11.40 14.96
CA PRO A 414 10.75 -10.71 14.10
C PRO A 414 10.64 -11.34 12.71
N HIS A 415 11.62 -12.15 12.31
CA HIS A 415 11.66 -12.78 10.98
C HIS A 415 10.85 -14.08 10.90
N THR A 416 10.50 -14.68 12.04
CA THR A 416 9.62 -15.85 12.10
C THR A 416 8.16 -15.41 12.08
N PHE A 417 7.34 -16.06 11.23
CA PHE A 417 5.90 -15.91 11.26
C PHE A 417 5.32 -16.64 12.48
N ASN A 418 4.95 -15.87 13.52
CA ASN A 418 4.45 -16.39 14.78
C ASN A 418 3.24 -15.57 15.27
N PRO A 419 2.00 -16.02 14.98
CA PRO A 419 0.78 -15.38 15.47
C PRO A 419 0.68 -15.27 16.99
N SER A 420 1.29 -16.21 17.74
CA SER A 420 1.20 -16.23 19.21
C SER A 420 1.76 -14.96 19.86
N ARG A 421 2.54 -14.15 19.14
CA ARG A 421 3.02 -12.84 19.63
C ARG A 421 1.88 -11.83 19.87
N PHE A 422 0.74 -12.03 19.23
CA PHE A 422 -0.46 -11.20 19.41
C PHE A 422 -1.43 -11.74 20.45
N LEU A 423 -1.03 -12.79 21.17
CA LEU A 423 -1.84 -13.42 22.21
C LEU A 423 -1.20 -13.22 23.58
N THR A 424 -2.05 -12.97 24.56
CA THR A 424 -1.76 -13.07 25.98
C THR A 424 -1.61 -14.54 26.39
N PRO A 425 -0.98 -14.84 27.54
CA PRO A 425 -0.89 -16.22 28.05
C PRO A 425 -2.25 -16.91 28.20
N GLU A 426 -3.33 -16.15 28.38
CA GLU A 426 -4.72 -16.64 28.48
C GLU A 426 -5.38 -16.89 27.11
N GLY A 427 -4.66 -16.69 26.00
CA GLY A 427 -5.18 -16.88 24.64
C GLY A 427 -6.06 -15.73 24.12
N LYS A 428 -6.10 -14.59 24.82
CA LYS A 428 -6.79 -13.37 24.35
C LYS A 428 -5.85 -12.51 23.52
N LEU A 429 -6.39 -11.74 22.58
CA LEU A 429 -5.62 -10.76 21.81
C LEU A 429 -5.00 -9.69 22.72
N ASN A 430 -3.75 -9.31 22.43
CA ASN A 430 -3.10 -8.17 23.07
C ASN A 430 -3.48 -6.83 22.40
N ASP A 431 -2.92 -5.74 22.92
CA ASP A 431 -3.22 -4.38 22.45
C ASP A 431 -2.50 -3.99 21.15
N ASP A 432 -1.63 -4.85 20.61
CA ASP A 432 -0.95 -4.57 19.35
C ASP A 432 -1.85 -4.97 18.17
N ASP A 433 -2.61 -4.00 17.69
CA ASP A 433 -3.56 -4.13 16.58
C ASP A 433 -2.92 -3.97 15.19
N MET A 434 -1.59 -3.83 15.13
CA MET A 434 -0.86 -3.56 13.90
C MET A 434 -1.29 -2.28 13.16
N HIS A 435 -1.82 -1.29 13.89
CA HIS A 435 -2.17 0.03 13.35
C HIS A 435 -1.05 0.70 12.55
N VAL A 436 0.21 0.39 12.88
CA VAL A 436 1.41 0.90 12.19
C VAL A 436 1.47 0.50 10.71
N ASP A 437 0.83 -0.60 10.30
CA ASP A 437 0.74 -1.00 8.88
C ASP A 437 -0.06 0.00 8.04
N PHE A 438 -1.05 0.62 8.67
CA PHE A 438 -1.93 1.60 8.04
C PHE A 438 -1.40 3.04 8.10
N GLY A 439 -0.23 3.25 8.71
CA GLY A 439 0.41 4.55 8.89
C GLY A 439 -0.10 5.33 10.11
N PHE A 440 0.09 6.65 10.08
CA PHE A 440 0.01 7.48 11.28
C PHE A 440 -0.88 8.72 11.10
N GLY A 441 -1.54 9.12 12.19
CA GLY A 441 -2.14 10.44 12.36
C GLY A 441 -3.19 10.79 11.32
N ARG A 442 -3.20 12.05 10.86
CA ARG A 442 -4.22 12.55 9.90
C ARG A 442 -4.19 11.82 8.55
N ARG A 443 -3.07 11.17 8.21
CA ARG A 443 -2.82 10.46 6.96
C ARG A 443 -3.00 8.95 7.05
N ILE A 444 -3.42 8.42 8.20
CA ILE A 444 -3.72 6.99 8.35
C ILE A 444 -4.67 6.49 7.26
N CYS A 445 -4.43 5.27 6.78
CA CYS A 445 -5.20 4.61 5.75
C CYS A 445 -6.71 4.75 6.02
N PRO A 446 -7.47 5.37 5.09
CA PRO A 446 -8.91 5.48 5.23
C PRO A 446 -9.61 4.12 5.12
N GLY A 447 -9.07 3.22 4.30
CA GLY A 447 -9.66 1.91 4.00
C GLY A 447 -9.29 0.80 4.96
N ARG A 448 -8.59 1.06 6.07
CA ARG A 448 -8.07 0.00 6.97
C ARG A 448 -9.12 -1.01 7.44
N HIS A 449 -10.32 -0.54 7.81
CA HIS A 449 -11.40 -1.40 8.28
C HIS A 449 -11.97 -2.29 7.16
N VAL A 450 -12.05 -1.74 5.95
CA VAL A 450 -12.44 -2.51 4.75
C VAL A 450 -11.37 -3.53 4.39
N ALA A 451 -10.10 -3.11 4.39
CA ALA A 451 -8.97 -3.99 4.10
C ALA A 451 -8.87 -5.15 5.10
N GLU A 452 -8.91 -4.87 6.41
CA GLU A 452 -8.89 -5.89 7.47
C GLU A 452 -10.06 -6.86 7.34
N ALA A 453 -11.27 -6.37 7.07
CA ALA A 453 -12.42 -7.25 6.88
C ALA A 453 -12.27 -8.15 5.64
N SER A 454 -11.78 -7.62 4.52
CA SER A 454 -11.50 -8.41 3.31
C SER A 454 -10.40 -9.45 3.55
N LEU A 455 -9.32 -9.07 4.23
CA LEU A 455 -8.23 -9.97 4.57
C LEU A 455 -8.69 -11.07 5.52
N TRP A 456 -9.42 -10.70 6.57
CA TRP A 456 -9.98 -11.66 7.52
C TRP A 456 -10.89 -12.67 6.80
N ALA A 457 -11.80 -12.20 5.94
CA ALA A 457 -12.68 -13.06 5.17
C ALA A 457 -11.91 -14.02 4.27
N ALA A 458 -10.86 -13.56 3.57
CA ALA A 458 -10.01 -14.42 2.75
C ALA A 458 -9.25 -15.46 3.60
N ILE A 459 -8.59 -15.01 4.68
CA ILE A 459 -7.78 -15.85 5.57
C ILE A 459 -8.62 -16.97 6.17
N VAL A 460 -9.74 -16.63 6.83
CA VAL A 460 -10.58 -17.61 7.53
C VAL A 460 -11.21 -18.59 6.54
N SER A 461 -11.60 -18.12 5.34
CA SER A 461 -12.20 -18.95 4.29
C SER A 461 -11.21 -19.95 3.72
N ILE A 462 -9.98 -19.49 3.42
CA ILE A 462 -8.91 -20.37 2.90
C ILE A 462 -8.55 -21.42 3.94
N LEU A 463 -8.36 -21.03 5.21
CA LEU A 463 -8.04 -21.96 6.30
C LEU A 463 -9.15 -22.97 6.54
N ALA A 464 -10.42 -22.56 6.44
CA ALA A 464 -11.55 -23.47 6.64
C ALA A 464 -11.67 -24.54 5.55
N ALA A 465 -11.25 -24.24 4.31
CA ALA A 465 -11.47 -25.08 3.15
C ALA A 465 -10.22 -25.85 2.66
N PHE A 466 -9.03 -25.29 2.80
CA PHE A 466 -7.82 -25.80 2.14
C PHE A 466 -6.66 -26.09 3.10
N ASN A 467 -5.84 -27.05 2.70
CA ASN A 467 -4.48 -27.27 3.15
C ASN A 467 -3.51 -26.68 2.12
N VAL A 468 -2.76 -25.67 2.53
CA VAL A 468 -1.69 -25.07 1.74
C VAL A 468 -0.36 -25.65 2.17
N ARG A 469 0.36 -26.27 1.23
CA ARG A 469 1.63 -26.96 1.49
C ARG A 469 2.69 -26.52 0.48
N LYS A 470 3.96 -26.74 0.81
CA LYS A 470 5.05 -26.64 -0.16
C LYS A 470 4.77 -27.55 -1.36
N ALA A 471 5.17 -27.07 -2.54
CA ALA A 471 5.21 -27.90 -3.74
C ALA A 471 6.24 -29.02 -3.58
N LYS A 472 6.10 -30.07 -4.38
CA LYS A 472 7.02 -31.22 -4.37
C LYS A 472 7.88 -31.20 -5.62
N ASP A 473 9.16 -31.53 -5.48
CA ASP A 473 10.03 -31.79 -6.63
C ASP A 473 9.71 -33.14 -7.29
N GLU A 474 10.39 -33.47 -8.38
CA GLU A 474 10.25 -34.76 -9.09
C GLU A 474 10.55 -35.99 -8.20
N LYS A 475 11.24 -35.80 -7.08
CA LYS A 475 11.61 -36.84 -6.12
C LYS A 475 10.67 -36.90 -4.91
N GLY A 476 9.65 -36.05 -4.85
CA GLY A 476 8.70 -35.98 -3.73
C GLY A 476 9.18 -35.18 -2.51
N ASN A 477 10.30 -34.46 -2.59
CA ASN A 477 10.78 -33.58 -1.52
C ASN A 477 10.09 -32.22 -1.58
N ASP A 478 9.95 -31.55 -0.44
CA ASP A 478 9.43 -30.18 -0.42
C ASP A 478 10.40 -29.22 -1.13
N ILE A 479 9.84 -28.39 -2.00
CA ILE A 479 10.55 -27.26 -2.59
C ILE A 479 10.59 -26.14 -1.54
N GLU A 480 11.80 -25.73 -1.16
CA GLU A 480 11.97 -24.67 -0.18
C GLU A 480 11.48 -23.33 -0.73
N ILE A 481 10.70 -22.61 0.07
CA ILE A 481 10.21 -21.28 -0.27
C ILE A 481 11.13 -20.28 0.41
N THR A 482 11.85 -19.48 -0.39
CA THR A 482 12.63 -18.34 0.13
C THR A 482 11.79 -17.08 -0.04
N PRO A 483 11.41 -16.37 1.05
CA PRO A 483 10.65 -15.13 0.95
C PRO A 483 11.41 -14.10 0.13
N ALA A 484 10.83 -13.71 -1.00
CA ALA A 484 11.35 -12.66 -1.87
C ALA A 484 10.19 -11.75 -2.29
N MET A 485 10.40 -10.43 -2.26
CA MET A 485 9.37 -9.44 -2.57
C MET A 485 9.69 -8.75 -3.89
N THR A 486 8.66 -8.37 -4.65
CA THR A 486 8.80 -7.54 -5.84
C THR A 486 9.29 -6.14 -5.48
N PRO A 487 10.03 -5.44 -6.36
CA PRO A 487 10.32 -4.03 -6.17
C PRO A 487 9.06 -3.16 -6.32
N GLY A 488 9.01 -2.02 -5.64
CA GLY A 488 7.94 -1.04 -5.82
C GLY A 488 7.55 -0.26 -4.58
N GLN A 489 6.58 0.65 -4.73
CA GLN A 489 5.91 1.32 -3.60
C GLN A 489 4.95 0.38 -2.87
N VAL A 490 4.27 -0.47 -3.65
CA VAL A 490 3.57 -1.66 -3.16
C VAL A 490 4.41 -2.87 -3.55
N VAL A 491 4.67 -3.74 -2.57
CA VAL A 491 5.46 -4.95 -2.75
C VAL A 491 4.61 -6.16 -2.43
N ARG A 492 4.87 -7.26 -3.13
CA ARG A 492 4.22 -8.55 -2.92
C ARG A 492 5.23 -9.68 -3.06
N PRO A 493 4.94 -10.88 -2.53
CA PRO A 493 5.77 -12.04 -2.80
C PRO A 493 5.97 -12.27 -4.29
N VAL A 494 7.20 -12.58 -4.70
CA VAL A 494 7.49 -13.15 -6.02
C VAL A 494 6.75 -14.49 -6.13
N PRO A 495 6.22 -14.88 -7.31
CA PRO A 495 5.56 -16.18 -7.47
C PRO A 495 6.38 -17.32 -6.88
N PHE A 496 5.74 -18.13 -6.03
CA PHE A 496 6.36 -19.25 -5.33
C PHE A 496 5.53 -20.52 -5.54
N PRO A 497 6.18 -21.70 -5.65
CA PRO A 497 5.47 -22.93 -5.89
C PRO A 497 4.82 -23.45 -4.59
N CYS A 498 3.50 -23.61 -4.60
CA CYS A 498 2.76 -24.23 -3.50
C CYS A 498 1.65 -25.16 -4.04
N ARG A 499 1.09 -25.97 -3.14
CA ARG A 499 -0.08 -26.81 -3.42
C ARG A 499 -1.22 -26.38 -2.52
N ILE A 500 -2.37 -26.08 -3.12
CA ILE A 500 -3.61 -25.73 -2.44
C ILE A 500 -4.57 -26.91 -2.66
N ILE A 501 -4.90 -27.61 -1.58
CA ILE A 501 -5.63 -28.90 -1.65
C ILE A 501 -6.81 -28.83 -0.69
N PRO A 502 -8.03 -29.25 -1.06
CA PRO A 502 -9.14 -29.30 -0.11
C PRO A 502 -8.78 -30.09 1.16
N ARG A 503 -9.25 -29.65 2.32
CA ARG A 503 -8.98 -30.33 3.60
C ARG A 503 -9.61 -31.73 3.64
N SER A 504 -10.78 -31.87 3.04
CA SER A 504 -11.54 -33.11 2.93
C SER A 504 -12.56 -33.01 1.79
N ALA A 505 -13.13 -34.15 1.38
CA ALA A 505 -14.25 -34.17 0.43
C ALA A 505 -15.49 -33.40 0.94
N GLU A 506 -15.71 -33.39 2.27
CA GLU A 506 -16.77 -32.60 2.89
C GLU A 506 -16.54 -31.09 2.70
N LYS A 507 -15.31 -30.61 2.96
CA LYS A 507 -14.95 -29.20 2.74
C LYS A 507 -14.99 -28.81 1.26
N GLU A 508 -14.57 -29.70 0.37
CA GLU A 508 -14.74 -29.50 -1.07
C GLU A 508 -16.21 -29.32 -1.46
N ASN A 509 -17.09 -30.20 -0.98
CA ASN A 509 -18.53 -30.11 -1.25
C ASN A 509 -19.14 -28.83 -0.68
N LEU A 510 -18.74 -28.40 0.52
CA LEU A 510 -19.20 -27.13 1.09
C LEU A 510 -18.81 -25.94 0.22
N VAL A 511 -17.58 -25.92 -0.33
CA VAL A 511 -17.18 -24.86 -1.27
C VAL A 511 -18.03 -24.88 -2.52
N ARG A 512 -18.38 -26.04 -3.06
CA ARG A 512 -19.22 -26.17 -4.27
C ARG A 512 -20.71 -25.88 -4.04
N MET A 513 -21.21 -26.00 -2.82
CA MET A 513 -22.62 -25.78 -2.46
C MET A 513 -22.94 -24.34 -2.05
N ASP A 514 -21.92 -23.54 -1.74
CA ASP A 514 -22.04 -22.13 -1.31
C ASP A 514 -21.99 -21.14 -2.48
N ASP A 515 -22.11 -21.64 -3.72
CA ASP A 515 -22.27 -20.90 -4.99
C ASP A 515 -23.77 -20.86 -5.38
#